data_AF-A0A160ME79-F1
#
_entry.id   AF-A0A160ME79-F1
#
_cell.length_a   1.000
_cell.length_b   1.000
_cell.length_c   1.000
_cell.angle_alpha   90.00
_cell.angle_beta   90.00
_cell.angle_gamma   90.00
#
_symmetry.space_group_name_H-M   'P 1'
#
loop_
_entity.id
_entity.type
_entity.pdbx_description
1 polymer ?
#
loop_
_entity_poly.entity_id
_entity_poly.type
_entity_poly.pdbx_seq_one_letter_code
_entity_poly.pdbx_strand_id
1 'polypeptide(L)'
;MYQGFVLLGVSSFVKSYSLAEFGVNMMEIEQTLVAVTAQRLVELNCPYCEGECSPFCYGYGRWKRASVFELLAGRALNASIKKARGERSLVKYRTLKEVITKGIALGYIKETEYSRWVHDNAET
;
A
#
# COMPACT_ATOMS: atom_id res chain seq x y z
N MET A 1 -29.68 7.80 12.17
CA MET A 1 -28.54 7.16 12.86
C MET A 1 -27.42 6.99 11.83
N TYR A 2 -26.74 8.09 11.48
CA TYR A 2 -25.61 8.06 10.54
C TYR A 2 -24.36 8.22 11.40
N GLN A 3 -23.72 7.10 11.72
CA GLN A 3 -22.42 7.13 12.38
C GLN A 3 -21.38 7.32 11.28
N GLY A 4 -21.01 8.59 11.04
CA GLY A 4 -19.96 8.97 10.12
C GLY A 4 -18.62 8.42 10.60
N PHE A 5 -18.18 7.32 9.99
CA PHE A 5 -16.81 6.85 10.10
C PHE A 5 -15.98 7.65 9.12
N VAL A 6 -15.19 8.58 9.65
CA VAL A 6 -14.14 9.28 8.91
C VAL A 6 -13.06 8.24 8.58
N LEU A 7 -13.02 7.77 7.33
CA LEU A 7 -11.98 6.86 6.85
C LEU A 7 -10.92 7.64 6.07
N LEU A 8 -9.95 8.19 6.81
CA LEU A 8 -8.65 8.56 6.24
C LEU A 8 -7.71 7.37 6.43
N GLY A 9 -7.63 6.50 5.42
CA GLY A 9 -6.74 5.34 5.45
C GLY A 9 -6.45 4.83 4.04
N VAL A 10 -5.21 4.95 3.58
CA VAL A 10 -4.85 4.83 2.17
C VAL A 10 -4.51 3.38 1.77
N SER A 11 -5.36 2.42 2.15
CA SER A 11 -5.24 0.98 1.84
C SER A 11 -6.00 0.62 0.54
N SER A 12 -5.54 -0.41 -0.18
CA SER A 12 -6.26 -0.93 -1.36
C SER A 12 -7.71 -1.36 -1.02
N PHE A 13 -7.97 -1.72 0.23
CA PHE A 13 -9.29 -2.06 0.74
C PHE A 13 -10.25 -0.86 0.78
N VAL A 14 -9.76 0.33 1.15
CA VAL A 14 -10.60 1.53 1.29
C VAL A 14 -11.09 2.02 -0.09
N LYS A 15 -10.30 1.80 -1.14
CA LYS A 15 -10.67 2.19 -2.51
C LYS A 15 -11.88 1.43 -3.07
N SER A 16 -12.10 0.17 -2.71
CA SER A 16 -13.31 -0.56 -3.13
C SER A 16 -14.57 0.01 -2.45
N TYR A 17 -14.45 0.53 -1.23
CA TYR A 17 -15.57 1.19 -0.55
C TYR A 17 -15.87 2.56 -1.15
N SER A 18 -14.84 3.34 -1.51
CA SER A 18 -15.06 4.64 -2.13
C SER A 18 -15.92 4.54 -3.39
N LEU A 19 -15.76 3.51 -4.22
CA LEU A 19 -16.62 3.32 -5.40
C LEU A 19 -18.11 3.14 -5.03
N ALA A 20 -18.40 2.40 -3.97
CA ALA A 20 -19.75 2.25 -3.46
C ALA A 20 -20.28 3.57 -2.87
N GLU A 21 -19.43 4.36 -2.19
CA GLU A 21 -19.77 5.70 -1.71
C GLU A 21 -20.05 6.69 -2.85
N PHE A 22 -19.39 6.53 -4.00
CA PHE A 22 -19.65 7.30 -5.23
C PHE A 22 -20.89 6.81 -6.01
N GLY A 23 -21.69 5.90 -5.43
CA GLY A 23 -22.95 5.45 -6.01
C GLY A 23 -22.81 4.34 -7.06
N VAL A 24 -21.63 3.74 -7.21
CA VAL A 24 -21.46 2.56 -8.08
C VAL A 24 -22.10 1.35 -7.42
N ASN A 25 -22.90 0.60 -8.18
CA ASN A 25 -23.57 -0.58 -7.66
C ASN A 25 -22.53 -1.65 -7.27
N MET A 26 -22.67 -2.22 -6.08
CA MET A 26 -21.78 -3.27 -5.58
C MET A 26 -21.75 -4.52 -6.47
N MET A 27 -22.80 -4.78 -7.25
CA MET A 27 -22.85 -5.85 -8.25
C MET A 27 -21.97 -5.52 -9.47
N GLU A 28 -21.98 -4.26 -9.93
CA GLU A 28 -21.11 -3.79 -11.00
C GLU A 28 -19.65 -3.84 -10.56
N ILE A 29 -19.35 -3.42 -9.32
CA ILE A 29 -17.99 -3.52 -8.75
C ILE A 29 -17.53 -4.99 -8.77
N GLU A 30 -18.35 -5.93 -8.32
CA GLU A 30 -18.00 -7.36 -8.31
C GLU A 30 -17.75 -7.93 -9.72
N GLN A 31 -18.50 -7.47 -10.73
CA GLN A 31 -18.39 -7.98 -12.10
C GLN A 31 -17.28 -7.30 -12.92
N THR A 32 -16.92 -6.06 -12.59
CA THR A 32 -15.99 -5.25 -13.41
C THR A 32 -14.62 -5.05 -12.78
N LEU A 33 -14.51 -5.09 -11.45
CA LEU A 33 -13.26 -4.81 -10.75
C LEU A 33 -12.35 -6.05 -10.77
N VAL A 34 -11.28 -6.00 -11.56
CA VAL A 34 -10.33 -7.12 -11.68
C VAL A 34 -9.23 -7.08 -10.62
N ALA A 35 -8.78 -5.88 -10.25
CA ALA A 35 -7.74 -5.64 -9.25
C ALA A 35 -7.74 -4.21 -8.71
N VAL A 36 -7.21 -4.02 -7.51
CA VAL A 36 -6.88 -2.71 -6.93
C VAL A 36 -5.40 -2.71 -6.54
N THR A 37 -4.70 -1.62 -6.88
CA THR A 37 -3.31 -1.43 -6.47
C THR A 37 -3.15 -0.17 -5.62
N ALA A 38 -2.42 -0.27 -4.52
CA ALA A 38 -1.86 0.88 -3.83
C ALA A 38 -0.37 0.97 -4.14
N GLN A 39 0.07 2.16 -4.57
CA GLN A 39 1.46 2.44 -4.93
C GLN A 39 2.05 3.49 -3.99
N ARG A 40 3.31 3.31 -3.61
CA ARG A 40 4.13 4.31 -2.92
C ARG A 40 5.49 4.45 -3.57
N LEU A 41 6.03 5.67 -3.52
CA LEU A 41 7.39 5.96 -3.96
C LEU A 41 8.27 6.07 -2.72
N VAL A 42 9.28 5.20 -2.62
CA VAL A 42 10.20 5.13 -1.49
C VAL A 42 11.62 5.50 -1.90
N GLU A 43 12.39 6.00 -0.95
CA GLU A 43 13.82 6.25 -1.14
C GLU A 43 14.67 5.00 -0.90
N LEU A 44 15.64 4.79 -1.78
CA LEU A 44 16.57 3.67 -1.71
C LEU A 44 17.89 4.07 -1.05
N ASN A 45 18.51 3.10 -0.38
CA ASN A 45 19.89 3.20 0.06
C ASN A 45 20.84 3.11 -1.15
N CYS A 46 22.01 3.71 -1.01
CA CYS A 46 23.06 3.52 -1.99
C CYS A 46 23.72 2.15 -1.76
N PRO A 47 23.88 1.28 -2.77
CA PRO A 47 24.54 -0.01 -2.58
C PRO A 47 26.06 0.11 -2.36
N TYR A 48 26.63 1.30 -2.52
CA TYR A 48 28.08 1.54 -2.44
C TYR A 48 28.50 2.35 -1.21
N CYS A 49 27.56 3.04 -0.54
CA CYS A 49 27.88 3.99 0.53
C CYS A 49 27.03 3.72 1.75
N GLU A 50 27.67 3.73 2.92
CA GLU A 50 27.00 3.74 4.23
C GLU A 50 26.67 5.19 4.60
N GLY A 51 25.56 5.70 4.07
CA GLY A 51 25.08 7.06 4.35
C GLY A 51 25.14 8.00 3.13
N GLU A 52 25.58 9.23 3.35
CA GLU A 52 25.66 10.23 2.28
C GLU A 52 26.71 9.85 1.24
N CYS A 53 26.36 10.02 -0.02
CA CYS A 53 27.26 9.67 -1.11
C CYS A 53 28.29 10.77 -1.31
N SER A 54 29.56 10.37 -1.30
CA SER A 54 30.65 11.21 -1.81
C SER A 54 30.38 11.63 -3.27
N PRO A 55 30.85 12.81 -3.72
CA PRO A 55 30.80 13.21 -5.12
C PRO A 55 31.43 12.21 -6.10
N PHE A 56 32.32 11.34 -5.61
CA PHE A 56 32.99 10.31 -6.41
C PHE A 56 32.21 8.98 -6.47
N CYS A 57 31.07 8.86 -5.78
CA CYS A 57 30.24 7.66 -5.82
C CYS A 57 29.55 7.50 -7.17
N TYR A 58 29.54 6.29 -7.71
CA TYR A 58 28.78 5.98 -8.94
C TYR A 58 27.28 6.30 -8.84
N GLY A 59 26.73 6.24 -7.63
CA GLY A 59 25.34 6.59 -7.33
C GLY A 59 25.13 8.07 -7.00
N TYR A 60 26.14 8.94 -7.07
CA TYR A 60 26.00 10.37 -6.80
C TYR A 60 25.15 11.05 -7.89
N GLY A 61 24.30 12.00 -7.51
CA GLY A 61 23.43 12.75 -8.42
C GLY A 61 22.28 11.96 -9.09
N ARG A 62 22.23 10.63 -8.94
CA ARG A 62 21.14 9.80 -9.48
C ARG A 62 19.97 9.75 -8.51
N TRP A 63 18.74 9.83 -9.04
CA TRP A 63 17.54 9.62 -8.23
C TRP A 63 17.47 8.18 -7.73
N LYS A 64 17.42 8.02 -6.41
CA LYS A 64 17.35 6.73 -5.71
C LYS A 64 15.94 6.50 -5.18
N ARG A 65 15.00 6.28 -6.09
CA ARG A 65 13.61 6.02 -5.74
C ARG A 65 13.09 4.76 -6.41
N ALA A 66 12.23 4.03 -5.72
CA ALA A 66 11.53 2.86 -6.27
C ALA A 66 10.05 2.91 -5.92
N SER A 67 9.24 2.27 -6.76
CA SER A 67 7.82 2.07 -6.49
C SER A 67 7.60 0.77 -5.72
N VAL A 68 6.89 0.87 -4.60
CA VAL A 68 6.39 -0.27 -3.84
C VAL A 68 4.90 -0.41 -4.11
N PHE A 69 4.47 -1.66 -4.34
CA PHE A 69 3.10 -1.97 -4.69
C PHE A 69 2.47 -2.93 -3.70
N GLU A 70 1.23 -2.64 -3.35
CA GLU A 70 0.28 -3.54 -2.72
C GLU A 70 -0.78 -3.87 -3.78
N LEU A 71 -1.03 -5.16 -4.00
CA LEU A 71 -1.94 -5.65 -5.04
C LEU A 71 -3.03 -6.50 -4.39
N LEU A 72 -4.28 -6.10 -4.62
CA LEU A 72 -5.48 -6.80 -4.24
C LEU A 72 -6.18 -7.31 -5.51
N ALA A 73 -6.10 -8.62 -5.75
CA ALA A 73 -6.66 -9.26 -6.95
C ALA A 73 -7.18 -10.66 -6.66
N GLY A 74 -8.00 -11.18 -7.59
CA GLY A 74 -8.51 -12.56 -7.55
C GLY A 74 -9.21 -12.90 -6.24
N ARG A 75 -8.79 -13.99 -5.58
CA ARG A 75 -9.41 -14.47 -4.33
C ARG A 75 -9.37 -13.45 -3.20
N ALA A 76 -8.30 -12.67 -3.09
CA ALA A 76 -8.19 -11.65 -2.05
C ALA A 76 -9.16 -10.49 -2.29
N LEU A 77 -9.37 -10.11 -3.55
CA LEU A 77 -10.34 -9.09 -3.94
C LEU A 77 -11.79 -9.55 -3.70
N ASN A 78 -12.11 -10.78 -4.05
CA ASN A 78 -13.44 -11.34 -3.75
C ASN A 78 -13.68 -11.41 -2.23
N ALA A 79 -12.65 -11.81 -1.47
CA ALA A 79 -12.72 -11.84 -0.02
C ALA A 79 -12.94 -10.43 0.58
N SER A 80 -12.31 -9.39 0.01
CA SER A 80 -12.52 -8.00 0.45
C SER A 80 -13.89 -7.47 0.08
N ILE A 81 -14.43 -7.79 -1.10
CA ILE A 81 -15.78 -7.38 -1.50
C ILE A 81 -16.84 -8.03 -0.61
N LYS A 82 -16.70 -9.32 -0.28
CA LYS A 82 -17.58 -10.01 0.69
C LYS A 82 -17.52 -9.36 2.07
N LYS A 83 -16.30 -9.07 2.55
CA LYS A 83 -16.11 -8.33 3.80
C LYS A 83 -16.78 -6.95 3.74
N ALA A 84 -16.76 -6.29 2.58
CA ALA A 84 -17.42 -5.01 2.36
C ALA A 84 -18.95 -5.06 2.45
N ARG A 85 -19.55 -6.21 2.17
CA ARG A 85 -20.98 -6.48 2.35
C ARG A 85 -21.36 -6.85 3.79
N GLY A 86 -20.40 -6.87 4.72
CA GLY A 86 -20.62 -7.28 6.11
C GLY A 86 -20.50 -8.79 6.35
N GLU A 87 -20.07 -9.56 5.35
CA GLU A 87 -19.83 -11.00 5.52
C GLU A 87 -18.52 -11.24 6.29
N ARG A 88 -18.50 -12.30 7.11
CA ARG A 88 -17.25 -12.74 7.77
C ARG A 88 -16.33 -13.38 6.74
N SER A 89 -15.29 -12.64 6.35
CA SER A 89 -14.31 -13.07 5.36
C SER A 89 -12.89 -12.69 5.80
N LEU A 90 -11.96 -13.65 5.71
CA LEU A 90 -10.55 -13.42 5.99
C LEU A 90 -9.87 -12.94 4.71
N VAL A 91 -9.42 -11.69 4.72
CA VAL A 91 -8.72 -11.08 3.59
C VAL A 91 -7.22 -11.21 3.84
N LYS A 92 -6.53 -12.00 3.00
CA LYS A 92 -5.08 -12.18 3.08
C LYS A 92 -4.43 -11.72 1.78
N TYR A 93 -3.58 -10.72 1.88
CA TYR A 93 -2.78 -10.15 0.79
C TYR A 93 -1.52 -9.52 1.40
N ARG A 94 -0.49 -9.29 0.58
CA ARG A 94 0.72 -8.59 1.03
C ARG A 94 0.43 -7.11 1.15
N THR A 95 0.68 -6.54 2.32
CA THR A 95 0.45 -5.12 2.58
C THR A 95 1.68 -4.28 2.24
N LEU A 96 1.50 -2.97 2.02
CA LEU A 96 2.60 -2.03 1.86
C LEU A 96 3.59 -2.11 3.03
N LYS A 97 3.08 -2.24 4.27
CA LYS A 97 3.90 -2.40 5.48
C LYS A 97 4.85 -3.59 5.35
N GLU A 98 4.33 -4.76 5.01
CA GLU A 98 5.15 -5.97 4.87
C GLU A 98 6.23 -5.82 3.79
N VAL A 99 5.89 -5.21 2.64
CA VAL A 99 6.83 -5.05 1.54
C VAL A 99 7.91 -4.02 1.88
N ILE A 100 7.55 -2.89 2.51
CA ILE A 100 8.49 -1.86 2.94
C ILE A 100 9.41 -2.40 4.03
N THR A 101 8.86 -3.06 5.07
CA THR A 101 9.66 -3.69 6.14
C THR A 101 10.65 -4.70 5.56
N LYS A 102 10.23 -5.52 4.61
CA LYS A 102 11.14 -6.45 3.92
C LYS A 102 12.24 -5.72 3.17
N GLY A 103 11.92 -4.66 2.43
CA GLY A 103 12.90 -3.88 1.68
C GLY A 103 13.92 -3.17 2.57
N ILE A 104 13.51 -2.73 3.76
CA ILE A 104 14.40 -2.16 4.78
C ILE A 104 15.31 -3.24 5.35
N ALA A 105 14.76 -4.39 5.77
CA ALA A 105 15.55 -5.49 6.33
C ALA A 105 16.59 -6.06 5.35
N LEU A 106 16.33 -5.95 4.04
CA LEU A 106 17.27 -6.33 2.98
C LEU A 106 18.28 -5.21 2.61
N GLY A 107 18.21 -4.05 3.26
CA GLY A 107 19.10 -2.91 3.03
C GLY A 107 18.80 -2.09 1.79
N TYR A 108 17.71 -2.36 1.06
CA TYR A 108 17.36 -1.62 -0.16
C TYR A 108 16.70 -0.27 0.12
N ILE A 109 15.80 -0.22 1.10
CA ILE A 109 14.98 0.96 1.41
C ILE A 109 15.56 1.67 2.65
N LYS A 110 15.54 3.01 2.65
CA LYS A 110 15.92 3.80 3.82
C LYS A 110 14.99 3.52 5.01
N GLU A 111 15.55 3.38 6.20
CA GLU A 111 14.76 3.14 7.43
C GLU A 111 13.74 4.24 7.72
N THR A 112 14.05 5.49 7.34
CA THR A 112 13.16 6.66 7.47
C THR A 112 11.82 6.47 6.73
N GLU A 113 11.79 5.63 5.70
CA GLU A 113 10.55 5.32 4.96
C GLU A 113 9.58 4.45 5.76
N TYR A 114 10.04 3.73 6.79
CA TYR A 114 9.14 3.00 7.69
C TYR A 114 8.20 3.98 8.41
N SER A 115 8.75 5.00 9.07
CA SER A 115 7.92 5.97 9.79
C SER A 115 7.03 6.77 8.86
N ARG A 116 7.52 7.11 7.67
CA ARG A 116 6.77 7.88 6.67
C ARG A 116 5.53 7.17 6.15
N TRP A 117 5.55 5.84 6.02
CA TRP A 117 4.47 5.09 5.36
C TRP A 117 3.76 4.10 6.27
N VAL A 118 4.38 3.67 7.36
CA VAL A 118 3.85 2.62 8.24
C VAL A 118 3.22 3.19 9.51
N HIS A 119 3.72 4.30 10.07
CA HIS A 119 3.11 4.90 11.26
C HIS A 119 1.73 5.52 10.99
N ASP A 120 1.47 5.98 9.76
CA ASP A 120 0.14 6.43 9.32
C ASP A 120 -0.92 5.31 9.24
N ASN A 121 -0.52 4.03 9.40
CA ASN A 121 -1.41 2.87 9.30
C ASN A 121 -1.57 2.11 10.64
N ALA A 122 -1.12 2.68 11.77
CA ALA A 122 -1.11 2.00 13.07
C ALA A 122 -2.37 2.20 13.94
N GLU A 123 -3.33 3.01 13.50
CA GLU A 123 -4.63 3.15 14.16
C GLU A 123 -5.70 2.39 13.37
N THR A 124 -5.78 1.07 13.53
CA THR A 124 -7.01 0.31 13.24
C THR A 124 -7.07 -0.99 14.02
#